data_AF-A0A8S0VPI2-F1
#
_entry.id   AF-A0A8S0VPI2-F1
#
_cell.length_a   1.000
_cell.length_b   1.000
_cell.length_c   1.000
_cell.angle_alpha   90.00
_cell.angle_beta   90.00
_cell.angle_gamma   90.00
#
_symmetry.space_group_name_H-M   'P 1'
#
loop_
_entity.id
_entity.type
_entity.pdbx_description
1 polymer ?
#
loop_
_entity_poly.entity_id
_entity_poly.type
_entity_poly.pdbx_seq_one_letter_code
_entity_poly.pdbx_strand_id
1 'polypeptide(L)'
;MKNTVKSHVEQQPQPDIADAEAENPTHFKNSLQELKDFSSQLHHAADYCQTSFLNDRNKGITVVDNTKDYICKAMVIIVDHLGSISSNLESCVSKSNTIPETQQRIETLKQRLLTCQQYSQKLALANIYWSADFQRYHRHYTSTTADSTTMNPESR
;
A
#
# COMPACT_ATOMS: atom_id res chain seq x y z
N MET A 1 57.03 0.81 -20.62
CA MET A 1 57.02 2.10 -21.32
C MET A 1 55.57 2.51 -21.52
N LYS A 2 55.18 3.62 -20.88
CA LYS A 2 54.00 4.47 -21.10
C LYS A 2 52.60 3.94 -20.72
N ASN A 3 52.12 4.58 -19.67
CA ASN A 3 50.78 4.64 -19.07
C ASN A 3 49.67 5.11 -20.02
N THR A 4 48.41 4.83 -19.66
CA THR A 4 47.21 5.70 -19.77
C THR A 4 46.10 4.99 -18.96
N VAL A 5 45.87 5.28 -17.68
CA VAL A 5 45.10 6.37 -17.04
C VAL A 5 43.57 6.32 -17.30
N LYS A 6 42.86 6.05 -16.19
CA LYS A 6 41.50 6.44 -15.75
C LYS A 6 40.27 5.93 -16.53
N SER A 7 39.42 5.20 -15.82
CA SER A 7 38.34 5.86 -15.05
C SER A 7 37.93 5.00 -13.85
N HIS A 8 38.22 5.54 -12.67
CA HIS A 8 37.63 5.14 -11.40
C HIS A 8 36.23 5.77 -11.39
N VAL A 9 35.19 4.96 -11.54
CA VAL A 9 33.83 5.39 -11.20
C VAL A 9 33.75 5.26 -9.68
N GLU A 10 33.99 6.40 -9.04
CA GLU A 10 33.69 6.63 -7.65
C GLU A 10 32.19 6.42 -7.46
N GLN A 11 31.82 5.26 -6.92
CA GLN A 11 30.45 4.97 -6.54
C GLN A 11 30.15 5.85 -5.33
N GLN A 12 29.62 7.03 -5.62
CA GLN A 12 29.16 7.99 -4.63
C GLN A 12 28.00 7.37 -3.83
N PRO A 13 27.94 7.55 -2.50
CA PRO A 13 26.95 6.89 -1.64
C PRO A 13 25.53 7.23 -2.08
N GLN A 14 24.67 6.21 -2.22
CA GLN A 14 23.24 6.42 -2.38
C GLN A 14 22.72 7.24 -1.19
N PRO A 15 21.94 8.32 -1.42
CA PRO A 15 21.25 8.98 -0.34
C PRO A 15 20.17 8.02 0.19
N ASP A 16 20.14 7.88 1.51
CA ASP A 16 19.17 7.11 2.27
C ASP A 16 17.73 7.38 1.80
N ILE A 17 17.09 6.34 1.24
CA ILE A 17 15.64 6.28 1.05
C ILE A 17 15.01 5.84 2.38
N ALA A 18 15.34 6.53 3.47
CA ALA A 18 14.81 6.27 4.80
C ALA A 18 14.04 7.46 5.38
N ASP A 19 14.24 8.68 4.85
CA ASP A 19 13.69 9.90 5.45
C ASP A 19 12.32 10.34 4.92
N ALA A 20 11.81 9.77 3.82
CA ALA A 20 10.53 10.23 3.25
C ALA A 20 9.29 9.68 3.99
N GLU A 21 9.44 8.60 4.76
CA GLU A 21 8.32 7.85 5.31
C GLU A 21 7.90 8.35 6.71
N ALA A 22 8.81 9.00 7.45
CA ALA A 22 8.55 9.56 8.79
C ALA A 22 8.00 11.00 8.79
N GLU A 23 8.10 11.71 7.65
CA GLU A 23 7.81 13.16 7.56
C GLU A 23 6.30 13.49 7.60
N ASN A 24 5.42 12.65 7.05
CA ASN A 24 4.02 13.06 6.82
C ASN A 24 3.13 13.15 8.08
N PRO A 25 3.14 12.16 9.00
CA PRO A 25 2.29 12.26 10.19
C PRO A 25 2.81 13.32 11.17
N THR A 26 4.12 13.62 11.15
CA THR A 26 4.72 14.68 11.96
C THR A 26 4.34 16.05 11.44
N HIS A 27 4.35 16.28 10.11
CA HIS A 27 3.88 17.53 9.50
C HIS A 27 2.41 17.82 9.81
N PHE A 28 1.51 16.85 9.67
CA PHE A 28 0.10 17.04 10.04
C PHE A 28 -0.07 17.42 11.52
N LYS A 29 0.64 16.73 12.41
CA LYS A 29 0.63 17.03 13.85
C LYS A 29 1.19 18.43 14.15
N ASN A 30 2.25 18.84 13.47
CA ASN A 30 2.87 20.15 13.64
C ASN A 30 1.91 21.26 13.18
N SER A 31 1.25 21.10 12.03
CA SER A 31 0.25 22.07 11.55
C SER A 31 -0.95 22.20 12.51
N LEU A 32 -1.38 21.10 13.13
CA LEU A 32 -2.41 21.16 14.18
C LEU A 32 -1.94 21.90 15.43
N GLN A 33 -0.67 21.72 15.80
CA GLN A 33 -0.07 22.42 16.93
C GLN A 33 0.04 23.93 16.65
N GLU A 34 0.48 24.31 15.44
CA GLU A 34 0.52 25.72 15.00
C GLU A 34 -0.86 26.38 15.04
N LEU A 35 -1.91 25.69 14.57
CA LEU A 35 -3.29 26.20 14.65
C LEU A 35 -3.74 26.42 16.11
N LYS A 36 -3.36 25.51 17.01
CA LYS A 36 -3.67 25.63 18.45
C LYS A 36 -2.93 26.83 19.08
N ASP A 37 -1.68 27.02 18.73
CA ASP A 37 -0.88 28.14 19.22
C ASP A 37 -1.40 29.47 18.66
N PHE A 38 -1.80 29.49 17.39
CA PHE A 38 -2.48 30.64 16.78
C PHE A 38 -3.82 30.96 17.46
N SER A 39 -4.62 29.95 17.83
CA SER A 39 -5.86 30.15 18.59
C SER A 39 -5.59 30.80 19.95
N SER A 40 -4.49 30.45 20.62
CA SER A 40 -4.10 31.05 21.89
C SER A 40 -3.70 32.51 21.70
N GLN A 41 -2.97 32.82 20.62
CA GLN A 41 -2.64 34.20 20.25
C GLN A 41 -3.90 35.03 19.94
N LEU A 42 -4.88 34.44 19.26
CA LEU A 42 -6.14 35.11 18.93
C LEU A 42 -6.94 35.45 20.20
N HIS A 43 -6.97 34.56 21.18
CA HIS A 43 -7.58 34.85 22.48
C HIS A 43 -6.89 36.01 23.19
N HIS A 44 -5.56 36.02 23.26
CA HIS A 44 -4.81 37.13 23.84
C HIS A 44 -5.05 38.45 23.10
N ALA A 45 -5.11 38.42 21.76
CA ALA A 45 -5.40 39.60 20.97
C ALA A 45 -6.84 40.10 21.17
N ALA A 46 -7.81 39.20 21.37
CA ALA A 46 -9.18 39.56 21.69
C ALA A 46 -9.29 40.24 23.06
N ASP A 47 -8.63 39.69 24.09
CA ASP A 47 -8.56 40.30 25.42
C ASP A 47 -7.89 41.69 25.36
N TYR A 48 -6.84 41.82 24.56
CA TYR A 48 -6.17 43.10 24.32
C TYR A 48 -7.09 44.11 23.63
N CYS A 49 -7.80 43.71 22.57
CA CYS A 49 -8.76 44.58 21.89
C CYS A 49 -9.87 45.04 22.84
N GLN A 50 -10.38 44.14 23.69
CA GLN A 50 -11.41 44.46 24.67
C GLN A 50 -10.91 45.49 25.71
N THR A 51 -9.76 45.23 26.32
CA THR A 51 -9.18 46.13 27.33
C THR A 51 -8.77 47.48 26.73
N SER A 52 -8.22 47.48 25.52
CA SER A 52 -7.87 48.70 24.78
C SER A 52 -9.12 49.53 24.46
N PHE A 53 -10.20 48.90 24.02
CA PHE A 53 -11.46 49.58 23.70
C PHE A 53 -12.11 50.22 24.93
N LEU A 54 -12.10 49.55 26.08
CA LEU A 54 -12.66 50.07 27.33
C LEU A 54 -11.85 51.23 27.93
N ASN A 55 -10.53 51.25 27.71
CA ASN A 55 -9.63 52.25 28.24
C ASN A 55 -9.45 53.48 27.34
N ASP A 56 -9.94 53.44 26.10
CA ASP A 56 -9.75 54.52 25.13
C ASP A 56 -10.68 55.71 25.43
N ARG A 57 -10.06 56.86 25.72
CA ARG A 57 -10.77 58.12 26.04
C ARG A 57 -11.23 58.87 24.77
N ASN A 58 -10.66 58.57 23.61
CA ASN A 58 -10.87 59.29 22.35
C ASN A 58 -11.79 58.54 21.38
N LYS A 59 -12.93 58.07 21.88
CA LYS A 59 -14.06 57.54 21.10
C LYS A 59 -13.73 56.31 20.22
N GLY A 60 -12.78 55.45 20.54
CA GLY A 60 -12.70 54.07 20.04
C GLY A 60 -12.64 53.83 18.52
N ILE A 61 -12.73 54.85 17.66
CA ILE A 61 -12.83 54.70 16.19
C ILE A 61 -11.57 54.03 15.65
N THR A 62 -10.40 54.49 16.09
CA THR A 62 -9.11 53.91 15.69
C THR A 62 -8.93 52.49 16.23
N VAL A 63 -9.41 52.22 17.45
CA VAL A 63 -9.35 50.87 18.06
C VAL A 63 -10.26 49.92 17.29
N VAL A 64 -11.47 50.34 16.93
CA VAL A 64 -12.45 49.56 16.16
C VAL A 64 -11.93 49.23 14.75
N ASP A 65 -11.35 50.20 14.04
CA ASP A 65 -10.79 49.95 12.71
C ASP A 65 -9.60 48.99 12.76
N ASN A 66 -8.72 49.12 13.76
CA ASN A 66 -7.63 48.17 13.99
C ASN A 66 -8.15 46.76 14.32
N THR A 67 -9.16 46.64 15.18
CA THR A 67 -9.78 45.35 15.49
C THR A 67 -10.42 44.72 14.26
N LYS A 68 -11.08 45.51 13.41
CA LYS A 68 -11.68 45.02 12.16
C LYS A 68 -10.61 44.48 11.20
N ASP A 69 -9.54 45.23 10.97
CA ASP A 69 -8.42 44.79 10.13
C ASP A 69 -7.76 43.51 10.68
N TYR A 70 -7.58 43.44 12.00
CA TYR A 70 -7.05 42.26 12.67
C TYR A 70 -7.94 41.03 12.48
N ILE A 71 -9.27 41.16 12.63
CA ILE A 71 -10.22 40.06 12.41
C ILE A 71 -10.12 39.56 10.97
N CYS A 72 -10.08 40.46 9.98
CA CYS A 72 -9.94 40.07 8.58
C CYS A 72 -8.66 39.26 8.34
N LYS A 73 -7.52 39.72 8.87
CA LYS A 73 -6.24 39.01 8.75
C LYS A 73 -6.26 37.66 9.47
N ALA A 74 -6.80 37.61 10.68
CA ALA A 74 -6.91 36.38 11.44
C ALA A 74 -7.77 35.33 10.73
N MET A 75 -8.89 35.72 10.13
CA MET A 75 -9.72 34.80 9.34
C MET A 75 -8.98 34.23 8.14
N VAL A 76 -8.24 35.06 7.40
CA VAL A 76 -7.43 34.60 6.26
C VAL A 76 -6.39 33.59 6.72
N ILE A 77 -5.69 33.86 7.82
CA ILE A 77 -4.67 32.95 8.39
C ILE A 77 -5.29 31.62 8.83
N ILE A 78 -6.46 31.63 9.49
CA ILE A 78 -7.13 30.39 9.91
C ILE A 78 -7.53 29.56 8.69
N VAL A 79 -8.13 30.18 7.68
CA VAL A 79 -8.56 29.48 6.46
C VAL A 79 -7.35 28.88 5.72
N ASP A 80 -6.24 29.60 5.65
CA ASP A 80 -4.99 29.12 5.06
C ASP A 80 -4.40 27.92 5.83
N HIS A 81 -4.32 28.02 7.16
CA HIS A 81 -3.86 26.91 8.00
C HIS A 81 -4.77 25.69 7.87
N LEU A 82 -6.09 25.86 7.83
CA LEU A 82 -7.04 24.76 7.62
C LEU A 82 -6.86 24.11 6.25
N GLY A 83 -6.62 24.90 5.20
CA GLY A 83 -6.28 24.40 3.87
C GLY A 83 -5.02 23.54 3.88
N SER A 84 -3.97 24.02 4.55
CA SER A 84 -2.71 23.28 4.71
C SER A 84 -2.89 21.98 5.50
N ILE A 85 -3.62 22.03 6.62
CA ILE A 85 -3.94 20.86 7.44
C ILE A 85 -4.74 19.83 6.62
N SER A 86 -5.71 20.26 5.81
CA SER A 86 -6.49 19.39 4.95
C SER A 86 -5.61 18.68 3.92
N SER A 87 -4.72 19.43 3.25
CA SER A 87 -3.77 18.85 2.28
C SER A 87 -2.82 17.85 2.94
N ASN A 88 -2.32 18.18 4.14
CA ASN A 88 -1.43 17.31 4.90
C ASN A 88 -2.15 16.03 5.36
N LEU A 89 -3.42 16.14 5.76
CA LEU A 89 -4.26 14.99 6.11
C LEU A 89 -4.45 14.08 4.90
N GLU A 90 -4.80 14.64 3.74
CA GLU A 90 -5.02 13.87 2.52
C GLU A 90 -3.75 13.13 2.06
N SER A 91 -2.58 13.79 2.15
CA SER A 91 -1.27 13.15 1.93
C SER A 91 -1.02 12.00 2.91
N CYS A 92 -1.30 12.20 4.21
CA CYS A 92 -1.11 11.19 5.24
C CYS A 92 -2.02 9.96 5.01
N VAL A 93 -3.28 10.18 4.64
CA VAL A 93 -4.24 9.10 4.36
C VAL A 93 -3.85 8.34 3.09
N SER A 94 -3.48 9.05 2.02
CA SER A 94 -3.10 8.45 0.74
C SER A 94 -1.84 7.58 0.83
N LYS A 95 -0.90 7.94 1.72
CA LYS A 95 0.32 7.16 1.98
C LYS A 95 0.08 5.95 2.88
N SER A 96 -1.04 5.91 3.60
CA SER A 96 -1.45 4.75 4.41
C SER A 96 -1.98 3.61 3.52
N ASN A 97 -1.12 3.08 2.64
CA ASN A 97 -1.43 1.94 1.77
C ASN A 97 -1.42 0.59 2.52
N THR A 98 -1.23 0.62 3.84
CA THR A 98 -1.18 -0.57 4.71
C THR A 98 -2.47 -1.40 4.62
N ILE A 99 -3.63 -0.75 4.55
CA ILE A 99 -4.93 -1.42 4.48
C ILE A 99 -5.14 -2.15 3.14
N PRO A 100 -5.03 -1.48 1.95
CA PRO A 100 -5.21 -2.18 0.69
C PRO A 100 -4.14 -3.26 0.46
N GLU A 101 -2.90 -3.03 0.89
CA GLU A 101 -1.83 -4.02 0.76
C GLU A 101 -2.10 -5.28 1.60
N THR A 102 -2.49 -5.10 2.87
CA THR A 102 -2.81 -6.24 3.74
C THR A 102 -4.03 -7.01 3.24
N GLN A 103 -5.06 -6.32 2.74
CA GLN A 103 -6.22 -6.94 2.12
C GLN A 103 -5.82 -7.77 0.88
N GLN A 104 -4.94 -7.25 0.03
CA GLN A 104 -4.41 -7.98 -1.12
C GLN A 104 -3.63 -9.24 -0.70
N ARG A 105 -2.80 -9.15 0.36
CA ARG A 105 -2.09 -10.32 0.92
C ARG A 105 -3.06 -11.37 1.45
N ILE A 106 -4.13 -10.96 2.14
CA ILE A 106 -5.18 -11.85 2.64
C ILE A 106 -5.88 -12.57 1.48
N GLU A 107 -6.30 -11.86 0.44
CA GLU A 107 -6.96 -12.46 -0.72
C GLU A 107 -6.02 -13.43 -1.47
N THR A 108 -4.73 -13.09 -1.56
CA THR A 108 -3.72 -14.00 -2.13
C THR A 108 -3.60 -15.30 -1.33
N LEU A 109 -3.56 -15.21 0.00
CA LEU A 109 -3.51 -16.39 0.88
C LEU A 109 -4.78 -17.24 0.76
N LYS A 110 -5.95 -16.60 0.68
CA LYS A 110 -7.24 -17.26 0.47
C LYS A 110 -7.31 -18.00 -0.85
N GLN A 111 -6.84 -17.40 -1.95
CA GLN A 111 -6.75 -18.07 -3.26
C GLN A 111 -5.82 -19.28 -3.22
N ARG A 112 -4.65 -19.16 -2.59
CA ARG A 112 -3.71 -20.27 -2.42
C ARG A 112 -4.34 -21.41 -1.62
N LEU A 113 -5.01 -21.10 -0.52
CA LEU A 113 -5.69 -22.09 0.32
C LEU A 113 -6.77 -22.84 -0.47
N LEU A 114 -7.61 -22.11 -1.21
CA LEU A 114 -8.68 -22.69 -2.03
C LEU A 114 -8.10 -23.59 -3.13
N THR A 115 -7.00 -23.17 -3.77
CA THR A 115 -6.31 -23.97 -4.79
C THR A 115 -5.73 -25.26 -4.19
N CYS A 116 -5.10 -25.18 -3.01
CA CYS A 116 -4.60 -26.36 -2.29
C CYS A 116 -5.73 -27.34 -1.94
N GLN A 117 -6.87 -26.83 -1.48
CA GLN A 117 -8.04 -27.65 -1.18
C GLN A 117 -8.56 -28.36 -2.43
N GLN A 118 -8.72 -27.63 -3.54
CA GLN A 118 -9.14 -28.20 -4.82
C GLN A 118 -8.15 -29.26 -5.32
N TYR A 119 -6.84 -29.01 -5.20
CA TYR A 119 -5.81 -29.96 -5.58
C TYR A 119 -5.87 -31.24 -4.73
N SER A 120 -6.00 -31.10 -3.41
CA SER A 120 -6.17 -32.23 -2.49
C SER A 120 -7.39 -33.08 -2.83
N GLN A 121 -8.53 -32.45 -3.12
CA GLN A 121 -9.74 -33.14 -3.55
C GLN A 121 -9.54 -33.89 -4.88
N LYS A 122 -8.90 -33.25 -5.88
CA LYS A 122 -8.58 -33.90 -7.15
C LYS A 122 -7.65 -35.11 -6.99
N LEU A 123 -6.62 -34.99 -6.14
CA LEU A 123 -5.68 -36.08 -5.86
C LEU A 123 -6.38 -37.26 -5.16
N ALA A 124 -7.25 -36.97 -4.19
CA ALA A 124 -8.04 -38.00 -3.50
C ALA A 124 -8.94 -38.77 -4.48
N LEU A 125 -9.64 -38.07 -5.38
CA LEU A 125 -10.46 -38.70 -6.42
C LEU A 125 -9.61 -39.51 -7.42
N ALA A 126 -8.46 -38.98 -7.83
CA ALA A 126 -7.54 -39.68 -8.74
C ALA A 126 -7.03 -41.00 -8.13
N ASN A 127 -6.68 -41.01 -6.84
CA ASN A 127 -6.27 -42.23 -6.13
C ASN A 127 -7.38 -43.29 -6.10
N ILE A 128 -8.65 -42.88 -5.93
CA ILE A 128 -9.79 -43.82 -5.99
C ILE A 128 -9.92 -44.40 -7.40
N TYR A 129 -9.84 -43.57 -8.44
CA TYR A 129 -9.95 -44.03 -9.83
C TYR A 129 -8.79 -44.94 -10.26
N TRP A 130 -7.55 -44.61 -9.88
CA TRP A 130 -6.37 -45.41 -10.22
C TRP A 130 -6.37 -46.80 -9.59
N SER A 131 -7.07 -46.97 -8.46
CA SER A 131 -7.30 -48.29 -7.84
C SER A 131 -8.36 -49.13 -8.56
N ALA A 132 -9.16 -48.50 -9.44
CA ALA A 132 -10.15 -49.16 -10.26
C ALA A 132 -9.58 -49.43 -11.66
N ASP A 133 -8.63 -50.37 -11.75
CA ASP A 133 -8.14 -50.85 -13.04
C ASP A 133 -9.27 -51.57 -13.79
N PHE A 134 -9.92 -50.86 -14.72
CA PHE A 134 -10.78 -51.48 -15.71
C PHE A 134 -9.91 -51.95 -16.87
N GLN A 135 -9.57 -53.24 -16.88
CA GLN A 135 -9.01 -53.86 -18.07
C GLN A 135 -10.03 -53.74 -19.22
N ARG A 136 -9.75 -52.87 -20.20
CA ARG A 136 -10.48 -52.86 -21.48
C ARG A 136 -10.03 -54.08 -22.27
N TYR A 137 -10.65 -55.22 -22.00
CA TYR A 137 -10.47 -56.41 -22.81
C TYR A 137 -11.07 -56.18 -24.22
N HIS A 138 -10.30 -56.52 -25.25
CA HIS A 138 -10.84 -56.59 -26.60
C HIS A 138 -11.78 -57.79 -26.72
N ARG A 139 -12.90 -57.63 -27.44
CA ARG A 139 -13.95 -58.67 -27.56
C ARG A 139 -13.48 -59.97 -28.24
N HIS A 140 -12.32 -59.96 -28.90
CA HIS A 140 -11.79 -61.11 -29.62
C HIS A 140 -10.35 -61.36 -29.18
N TYR A 141 -10.13 -62.52 -28.55
CA TYR A 141 -8.81 -63.08 -28.32
C TYR A 141 -8.53 -64.12 -29.40
N THR A 142 -7.60 -63.83 -30.30
CA THR A 142 -7.06 -64.86 -31.20
C THR A 142 -6.00 -65.64 -30.44
N SER A 143 -6.31 -66.88 -30.08
CA SER A 143 -5.32 -67.80 -29.49
C SER A 143 -4.27 -68.11 -30.55
N THR A 144 -2.99 -67.85 -30.27
CA THR A 144 -1.89 -68.39 -31.07
C THR A 144 -1.79 -69.87 -30.78
N THR A 145 -2.31 -70.71 -31.69
CA THR A 145 -2.01 -72.14 -31.70
C THR A 145 -0.54 -72.30 -32.06
N ALA A 146 0.24 -72.81 -31.11
CA ALA A 146 1.54 -73.38 -31.42
C ALA A 146 1.29 -74.61 -32.29
N ASP A 147 1.40 -74.45 -33.60
CA ASP A 147 1.36 -75.57 -34.54
C ASP A 147 2.61 -76.42 -34.33
N SER A 148 2.46 -77.42 -33.47
CA SER A 148 3.20 -78.66 -33.57
C SER A 148 2.82 -79.35 -34.88
N THR A 149 3.85 -79.77 -35.62
CA THR A 149 3.85 -80.87 -36.61
C THR A 149 3.80 -80.46 -38.09
N THR A 150 4.99 -80.47 -38.70
CA THR A 150 5.20 -81.19 -39.96
C THR A 150 6.62 -81.73 -39.97
N MET A 151 6.80 -82.92 -39.37
CA MET A 151 7.79 -83.86 -39.88
C MET A 151 7.12 -84.60 -41.04
N ASN A 152 7.71 -84.53 -42.23
CA ASN A 152 7.43 -85.46 -43.31
C ASN A 152 8.75 -86.07 -43.80
N PRO A 153 8.93 -87.40 -43.77
CA PRO A 153 10.01 -88.08 -44.46
C PRO A 153 9.63 -88.45 -45.91
N GLU A 154 10.65 -88.74 -46.72
CA GLU A 154 10.63 -89.32 -48.08
C GLU A 154 10.26 -88.43 -49.28
N SER A 155 11.29 -88.09 -50.08
CA SER A 155 11.44 -88.62 -51.45
C SER A 155 12.81 -88.28 -52.05
N ARG A 156 13.55 -89.35 -52.37
CA ARG A 156 14.55 -89.57 -53.44
C ARG A 156 15.57 -88.48 -53.81
#